data_AF-A0A5N3VJZ0-F1
#
_entry.id   AF-A0A5N3VJZ0-F1
#
_cell.length_a   1.000
_cell.length_b   1.000
_cell.length_c   1.000
_cell.angle_alpha   90.00
_cell.angle_beta   90.00
_cell.angle_gamma   90.00
#
_symmetry.space_group_name_H-M   'P 1'
#
loop_
_entity.id
_entity.type
_entity.pdbx_description
1 polymer ?
#
loop_
_entity_poly.entity_id
_entity_poly.type
_entity_poly.pdbx_seq_one_letter_code
_entity_poly.pdbx_strand_id
1 'polypeptide(L)'
;EWPVDETKQGRDLGAYLRQRVAQAFREGENTQISLARLHSNYYKHKYPRPGDTSFSGLCLEEYKLILSTDTLDEFKEMNKSMWKKLQEKFAPGDPEEKHKPWARALSRPRT
;
A
#
# COMPACT_ATOMS: atom_id res chain seq x y z
N GLU A 1 -7.24 24.58 9.52
CA GLU A 1 -7.89 23.28 9.27
C GLU A 1 -6.92 22.30 8.62
N TRP A 2 -7.03 21.00 8.92
CA TRP A 2 -6.14 19.98 8.32
C TRP A 2 -6.44 19.91 6.82
N PRO A 3 -5.45 20.12 5.94
CA PRO A 3 -5.68 20.05 4.51
C PRO A 3 -6.06 18.62 4.11
N VAL A 4 -6.85 18.48 3.06
CA VAL A 4 -7.11 17.19 2.41
C VAL A 4 -6.08 16.99 1.33
N ASP A 5 -5.43 15.83 1.33
CA ASP A 5 -4.59 15.42 0.23
C ASP A 5 -5.44 14.73 -0.85
N GLU A 6 -5.67 15.43 -1.96
CA GLU A 6 -6.44 14.90 -3.08
C GLU A 6 -5.80 13.67 -3.72
N THR A 7 -4.48 13.49 -3.61
CA THR A 7 -3.80 12.31 -4.18
C THR A 7 -4.05 11.03 -3.38
N LYS A 8 -4.62 11.14 -2.18
CA LYS A 8 -4.88 10.03 -1.25
C LYS A 8 -6.38 9.87 -0.98
N GLN A 9 -7.20 9.94 -2.02
CA GLN A 9 -8.64 9.75 -1.88
C GLN A 9 -8.96 8.44 -1.14
N GLY A 10 -9.88 8.52 -0.17
CA GLY A 10 -10.28 7.39 0.68
C GLY A 10 -9.28 6.97 1.77
N ARG A 11 -8.04 7.48 1.75
CA ARG A 11 -7.00 7.21 2.76
C ARG A 11 -6.41 8.47 3.41
N ASP A 12 -6.90 9.65 3.01
CA ASP A 12 -6.42 10.93 3.53
C ASP A 12 -6.61 11.04 5.04
N LEU A 13 -5.52 11.37 5.73
CA LEU A 13 -5.50 11.50 7.18
C LEU A 13 -6.37 12.67 7.65
N GLY A 14 -6.37 13.80 6.92
CA GLY A 14 -7.14 14.98 7.28
C GLY A 14 -8.65 14.71 7.28
N ALA A 15 -9.14 14.06 6.21
CA ALA A 15 -10.52 13.60 6.10
C ALA A 15 -10.88 12.59 7.18
N TYR A 16 -10.02 11.60 7.42
CA TYR A 16 -10.24 10.59 8.46
C TYR A 16 -10.34 11.22 9.86
N LEU A 17 -9.44 12.14 10.19
CA LEU A 17 -9.45 12.84 11.47
C LEU A 17 -10.70 13.69 11.64
N ARG A 18 -11.14 14.44 10.61
CA ARG A 18 -12.38 15.22 10.69
C ARG A 18 -13.61 14.35 10.92
N GLN A 19 -13.71 13.22 10.22
CA GLN A 19 -14.80 12.27 10.41
C GLN A 19 -14.82 11.72 11.83
N ARG A 20 -13.66 11.30 12.36
CA ARG A 20 -13.55 10.75 13.71
C ARG A 20 -13.79 11.80 14.79
N VAL A 21 -13.29 13.02 14.62
CA VAL A 21 -13.52 14.13 15.55
C VAL A 21 -15.00 14.49 15.59
N ALA A 22 -15.66 14.62 14.43
CA ALA A 22 -17.10 14.89 14.37
C ALA A 22 -17.95 13.75 14.97
N GLN A 23 -17.49 12.50 14.87
CA GLN A 23 -18.17 11.35 15.46
C GLN A 23 -18.00 11.29 16.99
N ALA A 24 -16.78 11.51 17.48
CA ALA A 24 -16.41 11.29 18.88
C ALA A 24 -16.67 12.49 19.79
N PHE A 25 -16.57 13.72 19.27
CA PHE A 25 -16.70 14.95 20.05
C PHE A 25 -17.94 15.72 19.61
N ARG A 26 -19.11 15.28 20.13
CA ARG A 26 -20.36 16.04 20.02
C ARG A 26 -20.43 17.18 21.05
N GLU A 27 -19.78 17.02 22.20
CA GLU A 27 -19.79 17.97 23.33
C GLU A 27 -18.43 17.93 24.06
N GLY A 28 -17.71 19.06 24.18
CA GLY A 28 -16.56 19.17 25.12
C GLY A 28 -15.44 20.14 24.71
N GLU A 29 -15.12 21.09 25.60
CA GLU A 29 -14.12 22.16 25.40
C GLU A 29 -12.66 21.70 25.57
N ASN A 30 -12.39 20.66 26.39
CA ASN A 30 -11.03 20.24 26.74
C ASN A 30 -10.26 19.56 25.59
N THR A 31 -10.94 19.00 24.60
CA THR A 31 -10.30 18.42 23.40
C THR A 31 -9.99 19.44 22.33
N GLN A 32 -10.59 20.63 22.39
CA GLN A 32 -10.36 21.69 21.42
C GLN A 32 -8.94 22.25 21.53
N ILE A 33 -8.39 22.38 22.75
CA ILE A 33 -7.05 22.92 22.98
C ILE A 33 -5.96 21.95 22.48
N SER A 34 -6.11 20.65 22.74
CA SER A 34 -5.14 19.64 22.29
C SER A 34 -5.17 19.46 20.77
N LEU A 35 -6.36 19.44 20.16
CA LEU A 35 -6.52 19.36 18.70
C LEU A 35 -6.01 20.63 18.00
N ALA A 36 -6.24 21.82 18.57
CA ALA A 36 -5.71 23.07 18.03
C ALA A 36 -4.17 23.11 18.07
N ARG A 37 -3.54 22.58 19.12
CA ARG A 37 -2.06 22.46 19.20
C ARG A 37 -1.52 21.48 18.17
N LEU A 38 -2.20 20.36 17.93
CA LEU A 38 -1.82 19.41 16.89
C LEU A 38 -1.94 20.04 15.49
N HIS A 39 -3.08 20.68 15.20
CA HIS A 39 -3.32 21.29 13.89
C HIS A 39 -2.36 22.44 13.56
N SER A 40 -2.03 23.27 14.55
CA SER A 40 -1.08 24.38 14.40
C SER A 40 0.39 23.92 14.37
N ASN A 41 0.68 22.62 14.46
CA ASN A 41 2.03 22.09 14.60
C ASN A 41 2.81 22.78 15.73
N TYR A 42 2.14 23.11 16.84
CA TYR A 42 2.68 23.97 17.90
C TYR A 42 4.08 23.55 18.37
N TYR A 43 4.30 22.25 18.60
CA TYR A 43 5.58 21.74 19.08
C TYR A 43 6.69 21.75 18.03
N LYS A 44 6.35 21.65 16.73
CA LYS A 44 7.32 21.80 15.65
C LYS A 44 7.93 23.20 15.66
N HIS A 45 7.11 24.22 15.90
CA HIS A 45 7.55 25.62 15.96
C HIS A 45 8.21 25.95 17.31
N LYS A 46 7.74 25.36 18.41
CA LYS A 46 8.32 25.55 19.74
C LYS A 46 9.73 24.96 19.87
N TYR A 47 9.97 23.83 19.19
CA TYR A 47 11.23 23.12 19.22
C TYR A 47 11.72 22.84 17.78
N PRO A 48 12.25 23.87 17.10
CA PRO A 48 12.74 23.70 15.73
C PRO A 48 13.94 22.74 15.71
N ARG A 49 13.96 21.86 14.72
CA ARG A 49 15.09 20.95 14.51
C ARG A 49 16.18 21.62 13.66
N PRO A 50 17.46 21.27 13.86
CA PRO A 50 18.56 21.79 13.02
C PRO A 50 18.44 21.43 11.53
N GLY A 51 17.70 20.38 11.20
CA GLY A 51 17.45 19.96 9.82
C GLY A 51 16.23 19.08 9.69
N ASP A 52 15.81 18.91 8.44
CA ASP A 52 14.77 17.95 8.08
C ASP A 52 15.38 16.55 8.02
N THR A 53 14.72 15.61 8.67
CA THR A 53 15.10 14.20 8.68
C THR A 53 13.97 13.39 8.09
N SER A 54 14.28 12.61 7.07
CA SER A 54 13.37 11.61 6.52
C SER A 54 14.06 10.25 6.57
N PHE A 55 13.28 9.20 6.85
CA PHE A 55 13.82 7.84 6.99
C PHE A 55 14.42 7.33 5.67
N SER A 56 13.78 7.65 4.53
CA SER A 56 14.24 7.19 3.21
C SER A 56 15.02 8.26 2.43
N GLY A 57 15.35 9.40 3.05
CA GLY A 57 16.06 10.49 2.37
C GLY A 57 15.25 11.23 1.29
N LEU A 58 13.97 10.89 1.13
CA LEU A 58 13.09 11.51 0.13
C LEU A 58 12.52 12.83 0.64
N CYS A 59 12.19 13.72 -0.28
CA CYS A 59 11.48 14.97 -0.01
C CYS A 59 9.96 14.73 0.11
N LEU A 60 9.24 15.74 0.60
CA LEU A 60 7.79 15.65 0.81
C LEU A 60 7.01 15.38 -0.48
N GLU A 61 7.43 15.99 -1.59
CA GLU A 61 6.76 15.81 -2.89
C GLU A 61 6.96 14.40 -3.44
N GLU A 62 8.15 13.82 -3.28
CA GLU A 62 8.41 12.42 -3.65
C GLU A 62 7.56 11.45 -2.83
N TYR A 63 7.42 11.69 -1.52
CA TYR A 63 6.51 10.89 -0.69
C TYR A 63 5.05 11.06 -1.12
N LYS A 64 4.63 12.28 -1.47
CA LYS A 64 3.27 12.55 -1.93
C LYS A 64 2.96 11.77 -3.21
N LEU A 65 3.93 11.72 -4.13
CA LEU A 65 3.83 10.94 -5.35
C LEU A 65 3.79 9.43 -5.04
N ILE A 66 4.78 8.90 -4.31
CA ILE A 66 4.88 7.46 -4.02
C ILE A 66 3.64 6.93 -3.28
N LEU A 67 3.09 7.71 -2.35
CA LEU A 67 1.93 7.35 -1.54
C LEU A 67 0.59 7.69 -2.20
N SER A 68 0.59 8.30 -3.38
CA SER A 68 -0.62 8.58 -4.13
C SER A 68 -1.39 7.29 -4.43
N THR A 69 -2.70 7.39 -4.58
CA THR A 69 -3.53 6.22 -4.90
C THR A 69 -3.17 5.67 -6.28
N ASP A 70 -2.91 6.55 -7.25
CA ASP A 70 -2.54 6.17 -8.61
C ASP A 70 -1.27 5.32 -8.66
N THR A 71 -0.18 5.77 -8.03
CA THR A 71 1.07 5.00 -8.00
C THR A 71 0.91 3.66 -7.28
N LEU A 72 0.13 3.61 -6.20
CA LEU A 72 -0.10 2.37 -5.46
C LEU A 72 -0.94 1.36 -6.25
N ASP A 73 -1.90 1.83 -7.04
CA ASP A 73 -2.67 0.98 -7.93
C ASP A 73 -1.81 0.43 -9.08
N GLU A 74 -0.93 1.25 -9.66
CA GLU A 74 0.07 0.79 -10.62
C GLU A 74 0.98 -0.30 -10.01
N PHE A 75 1.51 -0.07 -8.80
CA PHE A 75 2.32 -1.05 -8.09
C PHE A 75 1.56 -2.36 -7.86
N LYS A 76 0.27 -2.29 -7.57
CA LYS A 76 -0.58 -3.46 -7.36
C LYS A 76 -0.77 -4.26 -8.64
N GLU A 77 -0.99 -3.62 -9.78
CA GLU A 77 -1.11 -4.28 -11.08
C GLU A 77 0.21 -4.90 -11.55
N MET A 78 1.33 -4.21 -11.34
CA MET A 78 2.66 -4.75 -11.60
C MET A 78 2.94 -5.97 -10.72
N ASN A 79 2.59 -5.90 -9.44
CA ASN A 79 2.79 -7.01 -8.49
C ASN A 79 2.00 -8.26 -8.91
N LYS A 80 0.73 -8.11 -9.29
CA LYS A 80 -0.09 -9.21 -9.85
C LYS A 80 0.55 -9.84 -11.09
N SER A 81 1.05 -9.00 -11.99
CA SER A 81 1.71 -9.46 -13.22
C SER A 81 3.00 -10.25 -12.93
N MET A 82 3.78 -9.80 -11.94
CA MET A 82 4.97 -10.52 -11.48
C MET A 82 4.63 -11.82 -10.75
N TRP A 83 3.61 -11.83 -9.90
CA TRP A 83 3.12 -13.05 -9.25
C TRP A 83 2.63 -14.08 -10.26
N LYS A 84 1.93 -13.65 -11.32
CA LYS A 84 1.48 -14.55 -12.39
C LYS A 84 2.68 -15.21 -13.09
N LYS A 85 3.71 -14.42 -13.43
CA LYS A 85 4.96 -14.95 -14.01
C LYS A 85 5.69 -15.90 -13.07
N LEU A 86 5.69 -15.62 -11.77
CA LEU A 86 6.27 -16.49 -10.76
C LEU A 86 5.48 -17.80 -10.67
N GLN A 87 4.14 -17.72 -10.61
CA GLN A 87 3.25 -18.86 -10.60
C GLN A 87 3.42 -19.73 -11.84
N GLU A 88 3.55 -19.16 -13.04
CA GLU A 88 3.80 -19.90 -14.28
C GLU A 88 5.15 -20.65 -14.26
N LYS A 89 6.18 -20.08 -13.61
CA LYS A 89 7.48 -20.74 -13.45
C LYS A 89 7.48 -21.87 -12.43
N PHE A 90 6.60 -21.81 -11.44
CA PHE A 90 6.48 -22.83 -10.38
C PHE A 90 5.28 -23.77 -10.60
N ALA A 91 4.44 -23.51 -11.60
CA ALA A 91 3.38 -24.43 -12.00
C ALA A 91 4.04 -25.73 -12.46
N PRO A 92 3.70 -26.89 -11.87
CA PRO A 92 4.20 -28.17 -12.35
C PRO A 92 3.72 -28.33 -13.79
N GLY A 93 4.67 -28.37 -14.74
CA GLY A 93 4.38 -28.65 -16.13
C GLY A 93 3.51 -29.89 -16.23
N ASP A 94 2.50 -29.80 -17.10
CA ASP A 94 1.44 -30.79 -17.29
C ASP A 94 1.94 -32.23 -17.12
N PRO A 95 1.44 -33.00 -16.13
CA PRO A 95 1.92 -34.36 -15.87
C PRO A 95 1.61 -35.34 -17.01
N GLU A 96 0.83 -34.93 -18.03
CA GLU A 96 0.35 -35.82 -19.08
C GLU A 96 1.39 -36.22 -20.14
N GLU A 97 2.56 -35.56 -20.22
CA GLU A 97 3.64 -35.97 -21.13
C GLU A 97 4.66 -36.93 -20.50
N LYS A 98 4.85 -36.92 -19.17
CA LYS A 98 5.89 -37.74 -18.52
C LYS A 98 5.50 -39.22 -18.37
N HIS A 99 4.22 -39.56 -18.51
CA HIS A 99 3.72 -40.94 -18.34
C HIS A 99 3.60 -41.76 -19.64
N LYS A 100 3.88 -41.21 -20.82
CA LYS A 100 3.69 -41.92 -22.11
C LYS A 100 4.86 -42.77 -22.65
N PRO A 101 6.12 -42.74 -22.15
CA PRO A 101 7.19 -43.54 -22.79
C PRO A 101 7.14 -45.04 -22.43
N TRP A 102 6.66 -45.42 -21.23
CA TRP A 102 6.58 -46.83 -20.81
C TRP A 102 5.31 -47.54 -21.30
N ALA A 103 4.22 -46.79 -21.50
CA ALA A 103 2.92 -47.34 -21.92
C ALA A 103 2.94 -47.87 -23.38
N ARG A 104 3.82 -47.33 -24.25
CA ARG A 104 3.99 -47.83 -25.62
C ARG A 104 4.72 -49.17 -25.70
N ALA A 105 5.56 -49.50 -24.71
CA ALA A 105 6.38 -50.72 -24.74
C ALA A 105 5.58 -52.01 -24.46
N LEU A 106 4.40 -51.91 -23.86
CA LEU A 106 3.60 -53.07 -23.43
C LEU A 106 2.56 -53.55 -24.46
N SER A 107 2.54 -52.98 -25.67
CA SER A 107 1.48 -53.22 -26.66
C SER A 107 1.86 -54.12 -27.85
N ARG A 108 2.96 -54.89 -27.78
CA ARG A 108 3.26 -55.88 -28.82
C ARG A 108 2.54 -57.22 -28.54
N PRO A 109 1.64 -57.69 -29.43
CA PRO A 109 1.08 -59.04 -29.32
C PRO A 109 2.12 -60.07 -29.79
N ARG A 110 2.20 -61.17 -29.06
CA ARG A 110 3.04 -62.34 -29.35
C ARG A 110 2.27 -63.27 -30.28
N THR A 111 2.74 -63.42 -31.52
CA THR A 111 2.40 -64.51 -32.44
C THR A 111 3.68 -65.07 -33.01
#